data_AF-A0A962XWH8-F1
#
_entry.id   AF-A0A962XWH8-F1
#
_cell.length_a   1.000
_cell.length_b   1.000
_cell.length_c   1.000
_cell.angle_alpha   90.00
_cell.angle_beta   90.00
_cell.angle_gamma   90.00
#
_symmetry.space_group_name_H-M   'P 1'
#
loop_
_entity.id
_entity.type
_entity.pdbx_description
1 polymer ?
#
loop_
_entity_poly.entity_id
_entity_poly.type
_entity_poly.pdbx_seq_one_letter_code
_entity_poly.pdbx_strand_id
1 'polypeptide(L)' 'MKALPLALLAAATLLATQLAHTQNETTGNDPRGRYEGIAASANAVWVIDTRSGRVRKCTQEFADQTPACSQMSN' A
#
# COMPACT_ATOMS: atom_id res chain seq x y z
N MET A 1 7.84 -45.49 -3.74
CA MET A 1 8.45 -44.33 -4.42
C MET A 1 8.25 -43.13 -3.51
N LYS A 2 9.35 -42.56 -2.97
CA LYS A 2 9.37 -41.54 -1.91
C LYS A 2 9.35 -40.15 -2.57
N ALA A 3 8.18 -39.53 -2.66
CA ALA A 3 8.01 -38.18 -3.20
C ALA A 3 7.58 -37.22 -2.09
N LEU A 4 8.50 -36.83 -1.20
CA LEU A 4 8.22 -35.82 -0.18
C LEU A 4 9.52 -35.16 0.29
N PRO A 5 10.06 -34.22 -0.50
CA PRO A 5 10.55 -33.00 0.16
C PRO A 5 10.25 -31.70 -0.59
N LEU A 6 9.77 -31.74 -1.85
CA LEU A 6 9.60 -30.53 -2.66
C LEU A 6 8.42 -29.64 -2.24
N ALA A 7 7.40 -30.19 -1.58
CA ALA A 7 6.23 -29.42 -1.15
C ALA A 7 6.56 -28.44 -0.01
N LEU A 8 7.53 -28.74 0.86
CA LEU A 8 7.89 -27.85 1.98
C LEU A 8 8.67 -26.61 1.53
N LEU A 9 9.48 -26.70 0.46
CA LEU A 9 10.24 -25.57 -0.05
C LEU A 9 9.36 -24.53 -0.75
N ALA A 10 8.28 -24.97 -1.40
CA ALA A 10 7.34 -24.05 -2.04
C ALA A 10 6.54 -23.22 -1.02
N ALA A 11 6.18 -23.81 0.13
CA ALA A 11 5.42 -23.09 1.16
C ALA A 11 6.25 -21.96 1.81
N ALA A 12 7.56 -22.16 1.98
CA ALA A 12 8.44 -21.16 2.60
C ALA A 12 8.68 -19.93 1.71
N THR A 13 8.76 -20.10 0.38
CA THR A 13 8.92 -18.96 -0.54
C THR A 13 7.64 -18.15 -0.73
N LEU A 14 6.47 -18.78 -0.62
CA LEU A 14 5.17 -18.09 -0.63
C LEU A 14 4.92 -17.25 0.63
N LEU A 15 5.49 -17.61 1.79
CA LEU A 15 5.35 -16.79 3.01
C LEU A 15 6.19 -15.50 2.95
N ALA A 16 7.37 -15.53 2.32
CA ALA A 16 8.25 -14.37 2.25
C ALA A 16 7.73 -13.24 1.34
N THR A 17 6.92 -13.56 0.34
CA THR A 17 6.34 -12.57 -0.59
C THR A 17 5.14 -11.83 -0.01
N GLN A 18 4.42 -12.42 0.95
CA GLN A 18 3.27 -11.78 1.58
C GLN A 18 3.66 -10.63 2.51
N LEU A 19 4.84 -10.71 3.13
CA LEU A 19 5.35 -9.67 4.03
C LEU A 19 5.75 -8.38 3.31
N ALA A 20 5.95 -8.41 1.99
CA ALA A 20 6.21 -7.21 1.21
C ALA A 20 4.93 -6.44 0.81
N HIS A 21 3.73 -7.02 1.00
CA HIS A 21 2.47 -6.45 0.51
C HIS A 21 1.53 -5.98 1.64
N THR A 22 1.91 -6.14 2.91
CA THR A 22 1.17 -5.59 4.05
C THR A 22 1.58 -4.15 4.32
N GLN A 23 1.40 -3.25 3.35
CA GLN A 23 1.34 -1.81 3.56
C GLN A 23 0.20 -1.23 2.72
N ASN A 24 -1.01 -1.75 2.94
CA ASN A 24 -2.22 -1.06 2.50
C ASN A 24 -3.41 -1.44 3.38
N GLU A 25 -3.27 -1.25 4.70
CA GLU A 25 -4.44 -1.17 5.57
C GLU A 25 -5.15 0.18 5.36
N THR A 26 -5.89 0.31 4.25
CA THR A 26 -7.10 1.14 4.22
C THR A 26 -8.02 0.75 3.06
N THR A 27 -8.35 -0.54 2.94
CA THR A 27 -9.56 -0.92 2.19
C THR A 27 -10.77 -0.60 3.06
N GLY A 28 -11.10 0.69 3.10
CA GLY A 28 -12.32 1.20 3.73
C GLY A 28 -13.52 0.72 2.94
N ASN A 29 -14.07 -0.44 3.31
CA ASN A 29 -15.39 -0.88 2.89
C ASN A 29 -16.46 -0.21 3.78
N ASP A 30 -16.30 1.08 4.08
CA ASP A 30 -17.28 1.85 4.83
C ASP A 30 -18.39 2.29 3.86
N PRO A 31 -19.66 1.92 4.11
CA PRO A 31 -20.77 2.33 3.26
C PRO A 31 -20.97 3.85 3.20
N ARG A 32 -20.28 4.64 4.03
CA ARG A 32 -20.28 6.11 4.01
C ARG A 32 -19.23 6.72 3.05
N GLY A 33 -18.47 5.91 2.32
CA GLY A 33 -17.40 6.37 1.45
C GLY A 33 -16.04 6.41 2.15
N ARG A 34 -14.98 6.69 1.38
CA ARG A 34 -13.61 6.82 1.91
C ARG A 34 -13.50 8.10 2.74
N TYR A 35 -12.95 8.03 3.95
CA TYR A 35 -12.63 9.21 4.79
C TYR A 35 -11.33 9.83 4.28
N GLU A 36 -11.32 10.33 3.06
CA GLU A 36 -10.13 10.86 2.40
C GLU A 36 -10.34 12.32 2.01
N GLY A 37 -9.47 13.19 2.51
CA GLY A 37 -9.26 14.54 2.00
C GLY A 37 -8.09 14.52 1.00
N ILE A 38 -8.24 15.18 -0.14
CA ILE A 38 -7.20 15.26 -1.18
C ILE A 38 -6.75 16.71 -1.35
N ALA A 39 -5.45 16.94 -1.28
CA ALA A 39 -4.82 18.19 -1.68
C ALA A 39 -3.81 17.93 -2.80
N ALA A 40 -3.74 18.81 -3.79
CA ALA A 40 -2.86 18.65 -4.94
C ALA A 40 -1.99 19.89 -5.18
N SER A 41 -0.80 19.66 -5.70
CA SER A 41 0.15 20.65 -6.19
C SER A 41 0.67 20.21 -7.56
N ALA A 42 1.56 21.00 -8.18
CA ALA A 42 2.09 20.68 -9.50
C ALA A 42 2.82 19.32 -9.59
N ASN A 43 3.42 18.84 -8.50
CA ASN A 43 4.25 17.63 -8.50
C ASN A 43 3.94 16.64 -7.36
N ALA A 44 2.89 16.91 -6.58
CA ALA A 44 2.55 16.07 -5.43
C ALA A 44 1.06 16.12 -5.11
N VAL A 45 0.58 15.01 -4.56
CA VAL A 45 -0.77 14.84 -4.00
C VAL A 45 -0.64 14.39 -2.55
N TRP A 46 -1.45 14.93 -1.66
CA TRP A 46 -1.58 14.46 -0.28
C TRP A 46 -2.95 13.82 -0.09
N VAL A 47 -2.94 12.63 0.49
CA VAL A 47 -4.14 11.90 0.90
C VAL A 47 -4.18 11.95 2.42
N ILE A 48 -5.25 12.53 2.95
CA ILE A 48 -5.46 12.74 4.37
C ILE A 48 -6.58 11.79 4.79
N ASP A 49 -6.28 10.80 5.61
CA ASP A 49 -7.32 10.04 6.29
C ASP A 49 -7.97 10.97 7.33
N THR A 50 -9.19 11.43 7.05
CA THR A 50 -9.86 12.40 7.93
C THR A 50 -10.39 11.78 9.22
N ARG A 51 -10.39 10.44 9.33
CA ARG A 51 -10.74 9.72 10.57
C ARG A 51 -9.54 9.62 11.49
N SER A 52 -8.37 9.26 10.96
CA SER A 52 -7.16 9.06 11.77
C SER A 52 -6.25 10.29 11.83
N GLY A 53 -6.42 11.26 10.94
CA GLY A 53 -5.51 12.39 10.77
C GLY A 53 -4.19 12.02 10.09
N ARG A 54 -4.02 10.76 9.65
CA ARG A 54 -2.81 10.30 8.97
C ARG A 54 -2.73 10.92 7.57
N VAL A 55 -1.54 11.37 7.21
CA VAL A 55 -1.27 12.00 5.93
C VAL A 55 -0.25 11.18 5.17
N ARG A 56 -0.55 10.91 3.90
CA ARG A 56 0.36 10.25 2.96
C ARG A 56 0.61 11.18 1.78
N LYS A 57 1.87 11.34 1.38
CA LYS A 57 2.26 12.16 0.23
C LYS A 57 2.61 11.24 -0.92
N CYS A 58 2.02 11.49 -2.09
CA CYS A 58 2.33 10.83 -3.34
C CYS A 58 3.01 11.82 -4.28
N THR A 59 4.14 11.44 -4.84
CA THR A 59 4.90 12.25 -5.80
C THR A 59 5.13 11.47 -7.07
N GLN A 60 5.15 12.18 -8.20
CA GLN A 60 5.46 11.62 -9.51
C GLN A 60 6.46 12.55 -10.18
N GLU A 61 7.67 12.05 -10.41
CA GLU A 61 8.77 12.84 -10.98
C GLU A 61 8.63 12.98 -12.51
N PHE A 62 8.07 11.94 -13.15
CA PHE A 62 7.83 11.90 -14.60
C PHE A 62 6.43 11.35 -14.90
N ALA A 63 5.77 11.90 -15.92
CA ALA A 63 4.37 11.60 -16.24
C ALA A 63 4.10 10.12 -16.61
N ASP A 64 5.13 9.39 -17.03
CA ASP A 64 5.12 7.99 -17.41
C ASP A 64 5.43 7.03 -16.24
N GLN A 65 5.80 7.54 -15.07
CA GLN A 65 6.08 6.74 -13.89
C GLN A 65 4.86 6.60 -12.98
N THR A 66 4.70 5.43 -12.35
CA THR A 66 3.70 5.26 -11.29
C THR A 66 4.03 6.17 -10.11
N PRO A 67 3.09 6.97 -9.59
CA PRO A 67 3.32 7.80 -8.41
C PRO A 67 3.75 6.97 -7.19
N ALA A 68 4.80 7.42 -6.49
CA ALA A 68 5.27 6.79 -5.26
C ALA A 68 4.71 7.54 -4.05
N CYS A 69 4.20 6.79 -3.07
CA CYS A 69 3.59 7.36 -1.87
C CYS A 69 4.37 7.00 -0.60
N SER A 70 4.58 7.98 0.28
CA SER A 70 5.22 7.81 1.58
C SER A 70 4.38 8.40 2.71
N GLN A 71 4.47 7.79 3.89
CA GLN A 71 3.81 8.30 5.10
C GLN A 71 4.46 9.61 5.54
N MET A 72 3.65 10.62 5.85
CA MET A 72 4.12 11.95 6.25
C MET A 72 3.81 12.27 7.72
N SER A 73 2.75 11.68 8.29
CA SER A 73 2.43 11.80 9.72
C SER A 73 2.18 10.44 10.37
N ASN A 74 2.48 10.35 11.68
CA ASN A 74 2.27 9.18 12.52
C ASN A 74 0.94 9.25 13.28
#